data_AF-A0A2M7LPY9-F1
#
_entry.id   AF-A0A2M7LPY9-F1
#
_cell.length_a   1.000
_cell.length_b   1.000
_cell.length_c   1.000
_cell.angle_alpha   90.00
_cell.angle_beta   90.00
_cell.angle_gamma   90.00
#
_symmetry.space_group_name_H-M   'P 1'
#
loop_
_entity.id
_entity.type
_entity.pdbx_description
1 polymer ?
#
loop_
_entity_poly.entity_id
_entity_poly.type
_entity_poly.pdbx_seq_one_letter_code
_entity_poly.pdbx_strand_id
1 'polypeptide(L)'
;MTKPSEKKIEKKLEKKIEVKVEKVEKIKEVKVIDTGTKTQLPENKQKIIDEYAQKKGDTGSPEVQVALLSYKIQNLAAHLEINKKDNHSRRGLLKVIAKRRRIINYLQRLNVKRYKVLINKLGLKK
;
A
#
# COMPACT_ATOMS: atom_id res chain seq x y z
N MET A 1 33.12 -12.78 -37.61
CA MET A 1 31.74 -13.31 -37.70
C MET A 1 31.33 -13.77 -36.30
N THR A 2 30.51 -13.01 -35.57
CA THR A 2 30.04 -13.39 -34.23
C THR A 2 29.02 -14.53 -34.33
N LYS A 3 29.09 -15.50 -33.42
CA LYS A 3 28.34 -16.76 -33.54
C LYS A 3 26.84 -16.50 -33.35
N PRO A 4 25.92 -17.16 -34.09
CA PRO A 4 24.48 -16.93 -34.01
C PRO A 4 23.88 -17.03 -32.59
N SER A 5 24.56 -17.74 -31.68
CA SER A 5 24.20 -17.86 -30.27
C SER A 5 24.39 -16.57 -29.46
N GLU A 6 25.41 -15.76 -29.76
CA GLU A 6 25.75 -14.52 -29.03
C GLU A 6 24.71 -13.43 -29.30
N LYS A 7 24.31 -13.25 -30.57
CA LYS A 7 23.24 -12.32 -30.97
C LYS A 7 21.90 -12.60 -30.28
N LYS A 8 21.60 -13.86 -29.98
CA LYS A 8 20.35 -14.26 -29.31
C LYS A 8 20.38 -13.93 -27.81
N ILE A 9 21.57 -13.96 -27.21
CA ILE A 9 21.79 -13.59 -25.80
C ILE A 9 21.73 -12.08 -25.64
N GLU A 10 22.40 -11.32 -26.53
CA GLU A 10 22.37 -9.85 -26.56
C GLU A 10 20.94 -9.32 -26.68
N LYS A 11 20.17 -9.83 -27.65
CA LYS A 11 18.75 -9.43 -27.83
C LYS A 11 17.88 -9.73 -26.62
N LYS A 12 18.20 -10.78 -25.85
CA LYS A 12 17.48 -11.13 -24.62
C LYS A 12 17.90 -10.25 -23.44
N LEU A 13 19.15 -9.80 -23.43
CA LEU A 13 19.68 -8.85 -22.45
C LEU A 13 19.08 -7.46 -22.66
N GLU A 14 19.06 -6.98 -23.91
CA GLU A 14 18.46 -5.70 -24.32
C GLU A 14 16.98 -5.64 -23.91
N LYS A 15 16.21 -6.68 -24.23
CA LYS A 15 14.79 -6.77 -23.86
C LYS A 15 14.58 -6.77 -22.33
N LYS A 16 15.53 -7.33 -21.57
CA LYS A 16 15.49 -7.34 -20.10
C LYS A 16 15.85 -5.98 -19.50
N ILE A 17 16.72 -5.23 -20.17
CA ILE A 17 17.07 -3.85 -19.81
C ILE A 17 15.88 -2.93 -20.10
N GLU A 18 15.24 -3.07 -21.27
CA GLU A 18 14.08 -2.28 -21.69
C GLU A 18 12.89 -2.44 -20.72
N VAL A 19 12.55 -3.67 -20.34
CA VAL A 19 11.53 -3.95 -19.32
C VAL A 19 11.88 -3.36 -17.94
N LYS A 20 13.18 -3.27 -17.60
CA LYS A 20 13.62 -2.61 -16.36
C LYS A 20 13.51 -1.09 -16.47
N VAL A 21 13.83 -0.51 -17.62
CA VAL A 21 13.74 0.94 -17.88
C VAL A 21 12.28 1.41 -17.81
N GLU A 22 11.34 0.71 -18.46
CA GLU A 22 9.89 1.02 -18.35
C GLU A 22 9.39 0.95 -16.90
N LYS A 23 9.89 -0.02 -16.12
CA LYS A 23 9.50 -0.17 -14.71
C LYS A 23 10.07 0.96 -13.83
N VAL A 24 11.25 1.49 -14.16
CA VAL A 24 11.88 2.63 -13.48
C VAL A 24 11.18 3.94 -13.86
N GLU A 25 10.73 4.09 -15.11
CA GLU A 25 9.98 5.26 -15.57
C GLU A 25 8.60 5.36 -14.88
N LYS A 26 7.89 4.23 -14.73
CA LYS A 26 6.64 4.18 -13.95
C LYS A 26 6.81 4.53 -12.47
N ILE A 27 8.01 4.39 -11.92
CA ILE A 27 8.32 4.79 -10.54
C ILE A 27 8.60 6.30 -10.44
N LYS A 28 9.07 6.93 -11.52
CA LYS A 28 9.36 8.38 -11.58
C LYS A 28 8.12 9.26 -11.78
N GLU A 29 7.01 8.71 -12.29
CA GLU A 29 5.73 9.43 -12.42
C GLU A 29 4.97 9.61 -11.09
N VAL A 30 5.49 9.12 -9.97
CA VAL A 30 5.01 9.50 -8.64
C VAL A 30 5.47 10.93 -8.35
N LYS A 31 4.83 11.90 -9.01
CA LYS A 31 5.05 13.34 -8.81
C LYS A 31 4.63 13.73 -7.40
N VAL A 32 5.62 14.17 -6.65
CA VAL A 32 5.52 15.00 -5.46
C VAL A 32 4.61 16.20 -5.78
N ILE A 33 3.51 16.33 -5.05
CA ILE A 33 2.72 17.57 -5.01
C ILE A 33 3.07 18.32 -3.73
N ASP A 34 3.86 19.36 -3.91
CA ASP A 34 4.12 20.40 -2.92
C ASP A 34 2.99 21.45 -3.03
N THR A 35 2.30 21.73 -1.93
CA THR A 35 1.65 23.03 -1.59
C THR A 35 0.89 22.89 -0.26
N GLY A 36 1.16 23.81 0.67
CA GLY A 36 0.61 23.80 2.01
C GLY A 36 -0.93 23.76 2.09
N THR A 37 -1.43 23.09 3.12
CA THR A 37 -2.83 23.08 3.59
C THR A 37 -3.91 22.64 2.58
N LYS A 38 -4.11 21.31 2.48
CA LYS A 38 -5.45 20.68 2.52
C LYS A 38 -5.32 19.16 2.67
N THR A 39 -6.00 18.64 3.68
CA THR A 39 -6.16 17.20 3.98
C THR A 39 -6.84 16.49 2.81
N GLN A 40 -6.08 16.07 1.79
CA GLN A 40 -6.61 15.25 0.71
C GLN A 40 -6.44 13.78 1.11
N LEU A 41 -7.56 13.09 1.36
CA LEU A 41 -7.56 11.63 1.20
C LEU A 41 -7.19 11.38 -0.27
N PRO A 42 -6.24 10.49 -0.55
CA PRO A 42 -5.64 10.46 -1.88
C PRO A 42 -6.68 9.94 -2.87
N GLU A 43 -6.44 10.20 -4.17
CA GLU A 43 -7.07 9.49 -5.30
C GLU A 43 -7.08 7.95 -5.14
N ASN A 44 -6.31 7.42 -4.20
CA ASN A 44 -6.24 6.01 -3.86
C ASN A 44 -7.32 5.49 -2.88
N LYS A 45 -8.11 6.35 -2.21
CA LYS A 45 -9.10 5.88 -1.22
C LYS A 45 -10.15 4.98 -1.87
N GLN A 46 -10.70 5.42 -3.01
CA GLN A 46 -11.72 4.65 -3.72
C GLN A 46 -11.14 3.33 -4.25
N LYS A 47 -9.93 3.37 -4.81
CA LYS A 47 -9.21 2.18 -5.25
C LYS A 47 -9.01 1.16 -4.13
N ILE A 48 -8.61 1.61 -2.94
CA ILE A 48 -8.45 0.74 -1.76
C ILE A 48 -9.81 0.17 -1.33
N ILE A 49 -10.88 0.95 -1.39
CA ILE A 49 -12.22 0.46 -1.06
C ILE A 49 -12.61 -0.63 -2.06
N ASP A 50 -12.51 -0.37 -3.36
CA ASP A 50 -12.90 -1.30 -4.41
C ASP A 50 -12.08 -2.60 -4.39
N GLU A 51 -10.80 -2.52 -4.03
CA GLU A 51 -9.90 -3.67 -3.99
C GLU A 51 -10.14 -4.60 -2.77
N TYR A 52 -10.70 -4.07 -1.68
CA TYR A 52 -10.94 -4.82 -0.43
C TYR A 52 -12.43 -5.01 -0.12
N ALA A 53 -13.31 -4.42 -0.93
CA ALA A 53 -14.76 -4.55 -0.84
C ALA A 53 -15.19 -6.01 -1.07
N GLN A 54 -16.14 -6.48 -0.27
CA GLN A 54 -16.73 -7.80 -0.48
C GLN A 54 -17.83 -7.80 -1.54
N LYS A 55 -18.46 -6.65 -1.74
CA LYS A 55 -19.54 -6.43 -2.70
C LYS A 55 -19.45 -5.01 -3.23
N LYS A 56 -20.09 -4.76 -4.38
CA LYS A 56 -20.20 -3.41 -4.93
C LYS A 56 -20.83 -2.46 -3.91
N GLY A 57 -20.16 -1.34 -3.62
CA GLY A 57 -20.60 -0.35 -2.63
C GLY A 57 -20.30 -0.68 -1.17
N ASP A 58 -19.52 -1.73 -0.90
CA ASP A 58 -19.08 -2.04 0.46
C ASP A 58 -18.01 -1.06 0.94
N THR A 59 -18.39 -0.22 1.90
CA THR A 59 -17.49 0.77 2.53
C THR A 59 -17.22 0.46 4.01
N GLY A 60 -17.89 -0.57 4.55
CA GLY A 60 -18.00 -0.80 5.99
C GLY A 60 -17.42 -2.13 6.45
N SER A 61 -17.09 -3.05 5.55
CA SER A 61 -16.52 -4.34 5.95
C SER A 61 -15.20 -4.20 6.71
N PRO A 62 -14.89 -5.18 7.58
CA PRO A 62 -13.63 -5.21 8.32
C PRO A 62 -12.39 -5.12 7.40
N GLU A 63 -12.43 -5.73 6.21
CA GLU A 63 -11.36 -5.70 5.22
C GLU A 63 -11.10 -4.28 4.72
N VAL A 64 -12.15 -3.60 4.26
CA VAL A 64 -12.06 -2.21 3.77
C VAL A 64 -11.56 -1.29 4.87
N GLN A 65 -12.11 -1.41 6.08
CA GLN A 65 -11.68 -0.58 7.20
C GLN A 65 -10.21 -0.82 7.57
N VAL A 66 -9.75 -2.06 7.60
CA VAL A 66 -8.35 -2.40 7.93
C VAL A 66 -7.40 -1.91 6.84
N ALA A 67 -7.78 -2.02 5.55
CA ALA A 67 -6.99 -1.51 4.44
C ALA A 67 -6.83 0.01 4.52
N LEU A 68 -7.93 0.75 4.75
CA LEU A 68 -7.92 2.20 4.92
C LEU A 68 -7.10 2.65 6.13
N LEU A 69 -7.22 1.96 7.26
CA LEU A 69 -6.42 2.25 8.45
C LEU A 69 -4.93 1.96 8.22
N SER A 70 -4.60 0.91 7.47
CA SER A 70 -3.22 0.57 7.12
C SER A 70 -2.58 1.65 6.26
N TYR A 71 -3.29 2.12 5.25
CA TYR A 71 -2.86 3.24 4.43
C TYR A 71 -2.66 4.52 5.28
N LYS A 72 -3.61 4.82 6.17
CA LYS A 72 -3.48 5.96 7.11
C LYS A 72 -2.25 5.83 8.01
N ILE A 73 -1.96 4.64 8.52
CA ILE A 73 -0.78 4.37 9.35
C ILE A 73 0.52 4.64 8.58
N GLN A 74 0.61 4.18 7.33
CA GLN A 74 1.79 4.40 6.49
C GLN A 74 2.04 5.90 6.27
N ASN A 75 0.99 6.66 5.93
CA ASN A 75 1.11 8.10 5.72
C ASN A 75 1.48 8.86 7.01
N LEU A 76 0.85 8.54 8.14
CA LEU A 76 1.18 9.18 9.42
C LEU A 76 2.59 8.82 9.88
N ALA A 77 3.03 7.58 9.66
CA ALA A 77 4.39 7.16 9.98
C ALA A 77 5.40 7.99 9.16
N ALA A 78 5.23 8.08 7.84
CA ALA A 78 6.09 8.90 6.98
C ALA A 78 6.13 10.38 7.40
N HIS A 79 4.97 10.96 7.78
CA HIS A 79 4.90 12.33 8.29
C HIS A 79 5.71 12.52 9.59
N LEU A 80 5.66 11.54 10.50
CA LEU A 80 6.35 11.59 11.79
C LEU A 80 7.86 11.35 11.69
N GLU A 81 8.33 10.66 10.65
CA GLU A 81 9.77 10.53 10.37
C GLU A 81 10.42 11.90 10.10
N ILE A 82 9.70 12.78 9.39
CA ILE A 82 10.10 14.17 9.15
C ILE A 82 9.87 15.02 10.41
N ASN A 83 8.71 14.85 11.07
CA ASN A 83 8.27 15.66 12.21
C ASN A 83 8.45 14.94 13.55
N LYS A 84 9.70 14.64 13.93
CA LYS A 84 10.01 13.81 15.10
C LYS A 84 9.47 14.36 16.44
N LYS A 85 9.25 15.67 16.54
CA LYS A 85 8.75 16.32 17.77
C LYS A 85 7.21 16.38 17.86
N ASP A 86 6.47 15.94 16.84
CA ASP A 86 5.01 15.95 16.88
C ASP A 86 4.45 14.78 17.73
N ASN A 87 4.30 15.04 19.02
CA ASN A 87 3.75 14.09 19.99
C ASN A 87 2.23 13.87 19.82
N HIS A 88 1.50 14.87 19.32
CA HIS A 88 0.04 14.79 19.14
C HIS A 88 -0.31 13.82 18.02
N SER A 89 0.36 13.96 16.86
CA SER A 89 0.19 13.05 15.74
C SER A 89 0.69 11.64 16.06
N ARG A 90 1.77 11.49 16.85
CA ARG A 90 2.22 10.17 17.35
C ARG A 90 1.15 9.50 18.21
N ARG A 91 0.52 10.24 19.12
CA ARG A 91 -0.62 9.71 19.91
C ARG A 91 -1.79 9.33 18.99
N GLY A 92 -2.07 10.12 17.97
CA GLY A 92 -3.05 9.80 16.93
C GLY A 92 -2.74 8.50 16.20
N LEU A 93 -1.48 8.29 15.79
CA LEU A 93 -1.00 7.09 15.14
C LEU A 93 -1.23 5.84 16.00
N LEU A 94 -0.87 5.90 17.29
CA LEU A 94 -1.08 4.79 18.23
C LEU A 94 -2.56 4.42 18.34
N LYS A 95 -3.47 5.41 18.38
CA LYS A 95 -4.93 5.17 18.38
C LYS A 95 -5.38 4.45 17.10
N VAL A 96 -4.85 4.84 15.94
CA VAL A 96 -5.18 4.22 14.64
C VAL A 96 -4.68 2.77 14.60
N ILE A 97 -3.46 2.50 15.06
CA ILE A 97 -2.89 1.15 15.17
C ILE A 97 -3.75 0.26 16.08
N ALA A 98 -4.13 0.77 17.26
CA ALA A 98 -4.97 0.04 18.20
C ALA A 98 -6.36 -0.27 17.62
N LYS A 99 -6.98 0.69 16.92
CA LYS A 99 -8.26 0.48 16.22
C LYS A 99 -8.13 -0.61 15.16
N ARG A 100 -7.08 -0.57 14.32
CA ARG A 100 -6.83 -1.60 13.30
C ARG A 100 -6.68 -2.98 13.93
N ARG A 101 -5.89 -3.10 15.00
CA ARG A 101 -5.71 -4.37 15.74
C ARG A 101 -7.03 -4.92 16.26
N ARG A 102 -7.91 -4.08 16.79
CA ARG A 102 -9.24 -4.48 17.27
C ARG A 102 -10.10 -5.07 16.16
N ILE A 103 -10.14 -4.42 14.99
CA ILE A 103 -10.92 -4.89 13.84
C ILE A 103 -10.38 -6.21 13.29
N ILE A 104 -9.05 -6.34 13.19
CA ILE A 104 -8.40 -7.58 12.78
C ILE A 104 -8.76 -8.73 13.73
N ASN A 105 -8.68 -8.50 15.03
CA ASN A 105 -9.05 -9.50 16.04
C ASN A 105 -10.54 -9.88 15.96
N TYR A 106 -11.41 -8.91 15.71
CA TYR A 106 -12.83 -9.17 15.47
C TYR A 106 -13.04 -10.05 14.24
N LEU A 107 -12.42 -9.72 13.10
CA LEU A 107 -12.50 -10.51 11.87
C LEU A 107 -11.96 -11.93 12.07
N GLN A 108 -10.89 -12.09 12.86
CA GLN A 108 -10.34 -13.41 13.18
C GLN A 108 -11.35 -14.28 13.95
N ARG A 109 -12.05 -13.70 14.93
CA ARG A 109 -13.08 -14.43 15.71
C ARG A 109 -14.30 -14.76 14.86
N LEU A 110 -14.68 -13.88 13.94
CA LEU A 110 -15.84 -14.05 13.07
C LEU A 110 -15.58 -15.05 11.93
N ASN A 111 -14.45 -14.91 11.23
CA ASN A 111 -14.12 -15.72 10.07
C ASN A 111 -12.60 -15.81 9.86
N VAL A 112 -12.03 -16.96 10.25
CA VAL A 112 -10.59 -17.22 10.16
C VAL A 112 -10.09 -17.24 8.70
N LYS A 113 -10.89 -17.70 7.73
CA LYS A 113 -10.50 -17.73 6.31
C LYS A 113 -10.31 -16.30 5.77
N ARG A 114 -11.29 -15.43 6.00
CA ARG A 114 -11.23 -14.00 5.61
C ARG A 114 -10.06 -13.28 6.27
N TYR A 115 -9.87 -13.54 7.57
CA TYR A 115 -8.72 -13.02 8.30
C TYR A 115 -7.38 -13.40 7.67
N LYS A 116 -7.16 -14.69 7.35
CA LYS A 116 -5.90 -15.15 6.73
C LYS A 116 -5.66 -14.47 5.37
N VAL A 117 -6.69 -14.39 4.54
CA VAL A 117 -6.60 -13.70 3.23
C VAL A 117 -6.23 -12.24 3.42
N LEU A 118 -6.89 -11.53 4.32
CA LEU A 118 -6.64 -10.11 4.59
C LEU A 118 -5.21 -9.86 5.10
N ILE A 119 -4.73 -10.67 6.04
CA ILE A 119 -3.39 -10.53 6.61
C ILE A 119 -2.30 -10.79 5.57
N ASN A 120 -2.47 -11.83 4.75
CA ASN A 120 -1.54 -12.13 3.67
C ASN A 120 -1.53 -11.01 2.63
N LYS A 121 -2.71 -10.50 2.25
CA LYS A 121 -2.83 -9.43 1.27
C LYS A 121 -2.19 -8.12 1.73
N LEU A 122 -2.31 -7.79 3.01
CA LEU A 122 -1.71 -6.58 3.59
C LEU A 122 -0.25 -6.76 4.05
N GLY A 123 0.32 -7.98 3.94
CA GLY A 123 1.68 -8.27 4.40
C GLY A 123 1.90 -8.04 5.89
N LEU A 124 0.85 -8.10 6.71
CA LEU A 124 0.95 -7.86 8.15
C LEU A 124 1.53 -9.11 8.83
N LYS A 125 2.66 -8.96 9.51
CA LYS A 125 3.19 -10.04 10.36
C LYS A 125 2.44 -10.05 11.69
N LYS A 126 2.06 -11.24 12.16
CA LYS A 126 1.46 -11.45 13.48
C LYS A 126 2.48 -12.08 14.41
#